data_AF-A0A820IWN4-F1
#
_entry.id   AF-A0A820IWN4-F1
#
_cell.length_a   1.000
_cell.length_b   1.000
_cell.length_c   1.000
_cell.angle_alpha   90.00
_cell.angle_beta   90.00
_cell.angle_gamma   90.00
#
_symmetry.space_group_name_H-M   'P 1'
#
loop_
_entity.id
_entity.type
_entity.pdbx_description
1 polymer ?
#
loop_
_entity_poly.entity_id
_entity_poly.type
_entity_poly.pdbx_seq_one_letter_code
_entity_poly.pdbx_strand_id
1 'polypeptide(L)'
;MFLLEMSPHPVLATSIRECYELTNQQQSSPLILLTLKRKEDEQITLLTGLVQFTTSSHVWQQYFRTRQILPMKNHEEYFDNFPSYKFHLSPCWYESKDPSIQRLANHMPAHPLLGIRQLNEQTSATWKSLININLPQHSFLKDHKIQDAVLFPAVVYLELATAACHQLLSSKENDQQQPTIIIEDINFIKALILNEHELMEVFTQIIMPIREWSIILCN
;
A
#
# COMPACT_ATOMS: atom_id res chain seq x y z
N MET A 1 27.58 -5.54 29.55
CA MET A 1 28.01 -6.54 30.56
C MET A 1 27.16 -6.34 31.81
N PHE A 2 26.75 -7.42 32.49
CA PHE A 2 26.01 -7.36 33.75
C PHE A 2 26.78 -8.07 34.87
N LEU A 3 26.58 -7.62 36.11
CA LEU A 3 27.17 -8.21 37.32
C LEU A 3 26.06 -8.34 38.36
N LEU A 4 25.92 -9.52 38.96
CA LEU A 4 24.95 -9.77 40.03
C LEU A 4 25.67 -9.67 41.38
N GLU A 5 25.30 -8.69 42.20
CA GLU A 5 25.78 -8.59 43.57
C GLU A 5 24.84 -9.36 44.50
N MET A 6 25.34 -10.48 45.04
CA MET A 6 24.63 -11.31 46.02
C MET A 6 25.00 -10.87 47.44
N SER A 7 24.19 -9.97 48.01
CA SER A 7 24.42 -9.41 49.35
C SER A 7 23.09 -8.96 49.99
N PRO A 8 23.01 -8.83 51.34
CA PRO A 8 21.83 -8.28 52.02
C PRO A 8 21.66 -6.77 51.82
N HIS A 9 22.69 -6.09 51.32
CA HIS A 9 22.68 -4.70 50.91
C HIS A 9 23.85 -4.46 49.95
N PRO A 10 23.70 -3.66 48.88
CA PRO A 10 24.78 -3.33 47.97
C PRO A 10 25.91 -2.59 48.69
N VAL A 11 27.07 -3.23 48.81
CA VAL A 11 28.30 -2.61 49.35
C VAL A 11 29.39 -2.58 48.29
N LEU A 12 29.36 -3.51 47.34
CA LEU A 12 30.40 -3.63 46.30
C LEU A 12 30.07 -2.82 45.05
N ALA A 13 28.82 -2.43 44.84
CA ALA A 13 28.38 -1.73 43.63
C ALA A 13 29.24 -0.51 43.27
N THR A 14 29.70 0.28 44.25
CA THR A 14 30.56 1.45 44.00
C THR A 14 31.94 1.02 43.55
N SER A 15 32.60 0.15 44.30
CA SER A 15 33.94 -0.36 43.97
C SER A 15 33.96 -1.11 42.63
N ILE A 16 32.89 -1.85 42.31
CA ILE A 16 32.73 -2.50 41.01
C ILE A 16 32.73 -1.48 39.87
N ARG A 17 32.02 -0.35 40.03
CA ARG A 17 32.02 0.73 39.02
C ARG A 17 33.39 1.35 38.87
N GLU A 18 34.04 1.69 39.98
CA GLU A 18 35.39 2.27 39.98
C GLU A 18 36.41 1.36 39.29
N CYS A 19 36.42 0.07 39.62
CA CYS A 19 37.30 -0.90 38.97
C CYS A 19 37.00 -1.03 37.47
N TYR A 20 35.72 -0.98 37.08
CA TYR A 20 35.32 -1.08 35.68
C TYR A 20 35.75 0.14 34.87
N GLU A 21 35.58 1.35 35.42
CA GLU A 21 36.00 2.61 34.81
C GLU A 21 37.52 2.64 34.56
N LEU A 22 38.30 2.09 35.49
CA LEU A 22 39.76 1.98 35.35
C LEU A 22 40.19 0.97 34.28
N THR A 23 39.40 -0.08 34.05
CA THR A 23 39.78 -1.19 33.15
C THR A 23 39.25 -1.01 31.74
N ASN A 24 38.09 -0.36 31.56
CA ASN A 24 37.38 -0.27 30.29
C ASN A 24 37.02 1.19 29.95
N GLN A 25 37.98 1.93 29.41
CA GLN A 25 37.84 3.37 29.09
C GLN A 25 36.86 3.69 27.93
N GLN A 26 36.37 2.70 27.18
CA GLN A 26 35.57 2.92 25.96
C GLN A 26 34.21 2.18 25.93
N GLN A 27 33.77 1.58 27.04
CA GLN A 27 32.47 0.89 27.08
C GLN A 27 31.52 1.51 28.10
N SER A 28 30.21 1.37 27.82
CA SER A 28 29.12 1.73 28.72
C SER A 28 29.32 1.13 30.11
N SER A 29 28.91 1.85 31.15
CA SER A 29 28.98 1.38 32.54
C SER A 29 28.29 0.02 32.71
N PRO A 30 28.81 -0.86 33.58
CA PRO A 30 28.25 -2.19 33.75
C PRO A 30 26.88 -2.09 34.43
N LEU A 31 25.93 -2.91 34.00
CA LEU A 31 24.65 -3.06 34.70
C LEU A 31 24.87 -3.90 35.95
N ILE A 32 24.75 -3.28 37.13
CA ILE A 32 24.89 -3.96 38.42
C ILE A 32 23.49 -4.30 38.93
N LEU A 33 23.20 -5.59 39.03
CA LEU A 33 21.95 -6.15 39.51
C LEU A 33 22.08 -6.48 40.99
N LEU A 34 21.09 -6.09 41.77
CA LEU A 34 21.09 -6.27 43.22
C LEU A 34 20.11 -7.37 43.61
N THR A 35 20.50 -8.23 44.55
CA THR A 35 19.57 -9.20 45.13
C THR A 35 18.72 -8.60 46.24
N LEU A 36 19.31 -7.79 47.12
CA LEU A 36 18.64 -7.20 48.28
C LEU A 36 19.17 -5.80 48.58
N LYS A 37 18.34 -4.95 49.19
CA LYS A 37 18.74 -3.63 49.68
C LYS A 37 18.09 -3.35 51.01
N ARG A 38 18.91 -3.06 52.01
CA ARG A 38 18.47 -2.66 53.36
C ARG A 38 17.34 -1.61 53.33
N LYS A 39 16.29 -1.84 54.13
CA LYS A 39 15.08 -1.01 54.24
C LYS A 39 14.24 -0.94 52.95
N GLU A 40 14.45 -1.86 52.01
CA GLU A 40 13.59 -2.05 50.85
C GLU A 40 12.95 -3.44 50.89
N ASP A 41 11.88 -3.62 50.13
CA ASP A 41 11.19 -4.90 50.02
C ASP A 41 12.04 -5.89 49.20
N GLU A 42 12.31 -7.04 49.79
CA GLU A 42 13.20 -8.06 49.22
C GLU A 42 12.68 -8.61 47.88
N GLN A 43 11.37 -8.84 47.78
CA GLN A 43 10.75 -9.37 46.56
C GLN A 43 10.81 -8.35 45.45
N ILE A 44 10.49 -7.09 45.75
CA ILE A 44 10.55 -5.99 44.77
C ILE A 44 11.99 -5.79 44.30
N THR A 45 12.99 -5.77 45.19
CA THR A 45 14.39 -5.59 44.80
C THR A 45 14.85 -6.72 43.88
N LEU A 46 14.58 -7.97 44.25
CA LEU A 46 14.98 -9.14 43.45
C LEU A 46 14.27 -9.17 42.09
N LEU A 47 12.94 -8.94 42.06
CA LEU A 47 12.16 -8.93 40.83
C LEU A 47 12.56 -7.78 39.91
N THR A 48 12.92 -6.62 40.48
CA THR A 48 13.44 -5.48 39.71
C THR A 48 14.76 -5.85 39.04
N GLY A 49 15.67 -6.50 39.77
CA GLY A 49 16.93 -7.03 39.20
C GLY A 49 16.68 -8.05 38.09
N LEU A 50 15.70 -8.94 38.25
CA LEU A 50 15.27 -9.88 37.22
C LEU A 50 14.71 -9.17 35.98
N VAL A 51 13.83 -8.18 36.13
CA VAL A 51 13.30 -7.42 34.98
C VAL A 51 14.44 -6.74 34.23
N GLN A 52 15.34 -6.06 34.94
CA GLN A 52 16.52 -5.40 34.37
C GLN A 52 17.47 -6.39 33.67
N PHE A 53 17.55 -7.64 34.14
CA PHE A 53 18.29 -8.70 33.48
C PHE A 53 17.62 -9.16 32.18
N THR A 54 16.29 -9.33 32.22
CA THR A 54 15.49 -9.88 31.10
C THR A 54 15.26 -8.92 29.94
N THR A 55 15.51 -7.62 30.11
CA THR A 55 15.51 -6.65 28.99
C THR A 55 16.70 -6.84 28.05
N SER A 56 17.71 -7.64 28.44
CA SER A 56 18.79 -8.04 27.54
C SER A 56 18.41 -9.27 26.71
N SER A 57 18.42 -9.12 25.38
CA SER A 57 17.98 -10.16 24.44
C SER A 57 18.76 -11.48 24.52
N HIS A 58 20.01 -11.43 24.95
CA HIS A 58 20.92 -12.58 24.98
C HIS A 58 20.60 -13.56 26.12
N VAL A 59 19.99 -13.08 27.20
CA VAL A 59 19.67 -13.89 28.38
C VAL A 59 18.64 -14.96 28.06
N TRP A 60 17.58 -14.60 27.35
CA TRP A 60 16.53 -15.53 26.98
C TRP A 60 17.02 -16.60 26.00
N GLN A 61 17.84 -16.20 25.02
CA GLN A 61 18.46 -17.14 24.08
C GLN A 61 19.33 -18.18 24.80
N GLN A 62 20.15 -17.73 25.76
CA GLN A 62 20.99 -18.63 26.55
C GLN A 62 20.16 -19.53 27.48
N TYR A 63 19.10 -19.00 28.11
CA TYR A 63 18.18 -19.74 28.97
C TYR A 63 17.49 -20.89 28.22
N PHE A 64 16.88 -20.60 27.07
CA PHE A 64 16.22 -21.61 26.26
C PHE A 64 17.21 -22.67 25.74
N ARG A 65 18.41 -22.25 25.31
CA ARG A 65 19.47 -23.14 24.83
C ARG A 65 20.00 -24.08 25.92
N THR A 66 20.29 -23.55 27.12
CA THR A 66 20.88 -24.35 28.21
C THR A 66 19.91 -25.34 28.84
N ARG A 67 18.61 -25.01 28.87
CA ARG A 67 17.59 -25.91 29.43
C ARG A 67 16.94 -26.83 28.41
N GLN A 68 17.38 -26.80 27.14
CA GLN A 68 16.78 -27.56 26.05
C GLN A 68 15.25 -27.39 25.99
N ILE A 69 14.76 -26.21 26.36
CA ILE A 69 13.33 -25.89 26.32
C ILE A 69 13.02 -25.61 24.86
N LEU A 70 12.54 -26.64 24.16
CA LEU A 70 11.95 -26.48 22.84
C LEU A 70 10.73 -25.56 22.98
N PRO A 71 10.46 -24.64 22.04
CA PRO A 71 9.22 -23.89 22.03
C PRO A 71 8.07 -24.91 22.05
N MET A 72 7.31 -24.95 23.15
CA MET A 72 6.23 -25.91 23.32
C MET A 72 5.23 -25.71 22.18
N LYS A 73 5.01 -26.76 21.39
CA LYS A 73 4.10 -26.73 20.23
C LYS A 73 2.61 -26.57 20.60
N ASN A 74 2.25 -26.73 21.88
CA ASN A 74 0.85 -26.96 22.29
C ASN A 74 0.41 -26.04 23.43
N HIS A 75 0.39 -24.73 23.22
CA HIS A 75 -0.34 -23.82 24.12
C HIS A 75 -1.16 -22.83 23.29
N GLU A 76 -2.23 -23.33 22.68
CA GLU A 76 -3.28 -22.48 22.09
C GLU A 76 -4.18 -21.87 23.18
N GLU A 77 -4.20 -22.41 24.41
CA GLU A 77 -5.15 -22.00 25.47
C GLU A 77 -4.69 -20.84 26.37
N TYR A 78 -3.46 -20.34 26.26
CA TYR A 78 -2.90 -19.36 27.24
C TYR A 78 -2.51 -17.99 26.66
N PHE A 79 -2.73 -17.75 25.36
CA PHE A 79 -2.29 -16.51 24.70
C PHE A 79 -3.39 -15.48 24.44
N ASP A 80 -4.62 -15.71 24.92
CA ASP A 80 -5.78 -14.88 24.54
C ASP A 80 -5.76 -13.44 25.09
N ASN A 81 -4.88 -13.10 26.02
CA ASN A 81 -4.88 -11.80 26.70
C ASN A 81 -3.59 -10.97 26.59
N PHE A 82 -2.67 -11.31 25.68
CA PHE A 82 -1.51 -10.44 25.44
C PHE A 82 -1.85 -9.35 24.42
N PRO A 83 -1.55 -8.08 24.70
CA PRO A 83 -1.68 -7.04 23.70
C PRO A 83 -0.76 -7.37 22.52
N SER A 84 -1.33 -7.41 21.32
CA SER A 84 -0.57 -7.58 20.09
C SER A 84 0.52 -6.50 19.97
N TYR A 85 1.70 -6.88 19.49
CA TYR A 85 2.78 -5.93 19.20
C TYR A 85 2.24 -4.78 18.35
N LYS A 86 2.37 -3.54 18.84
CA LYS A 86 1.93 -2.35 18.10
C LYS A 86 2.93 -2.08 16.99
N PHE A 87 2.60 -2.49 15.77
CA PHE A 87 3.37 -2.11 14.59
C PHE A 87 3.46 -0.59 14.49
N HIS A 88 4.64 -0.08 14.13
CA HIS A 88 4.81 1.32 13.81
C HIS A 88 4.20 1.58 12.43
N LEU A 89 2.98 2.11 12.41
CA LEU A 89 2.23 2.40 11.19
C LEU A 89 2.73 3.69 10.51
N SER A 90 3.93 3.62 9.93
CA SER A 90 4.37 4.65 8.98
C SER A 90 3.94 4.25 7.57
N PRO A 91 3.40 5.19 6.76
CA PRO A 91 3.10 4.90 5.36
C PRO A 91 4.40 4.58 4.63
N CYS A 92 4.56 3.33 4.22
CA CYS A 92 5.71 2.83 3.48
C CYS A 92 5.49 2.79 1.96
N TRP A 93 4.38 3.36 1.49
CA TRP A 93 4.02 3.46 0.08
C TRP A 93 4.35 4.86 -0.46
N TYR A 94 5.07 4.90 -1.57
CA TYR A 94 5.29 6.11 -2.37
C TYR A 94 4.29 6.11 -3.52
N GLU A 95 3.28 6.97 -3.45
CA GLU A 95 2.33 7.20 -4.56
C GLU A 95 2.76 8.46 -5.31
N SER A 96 2.91 8.38 -6.64
CA SER A 96 3.22 9.56 -7.46
C SER A 96 2.03 10.53 -7.53
N LYS A 97 2.30 11.80 -7.83
CA LYS A 97 1.28 12.87 -7.81
C LYS A 97 0.17 12.65 -8.86
N ASP A 98 0.48 12.07 -10.00
CA ASP A 98 -0.49 11.82 -11.08
C ASP A 98 -1.59 10.81 -10.68
N PRO A 99 -1.29 9.59 -10.20
CA PRO A 99 -2.32 8.63 -9.79
C PRO A 99 -3.13 9.08 -8.58
N SER A 100 -2.54 9.83 -7.64
CA SER A 100 -3.25 10.31 -6.45
C SER A 100 -4.29 11.39 -6.78
N ILE A 101 -3.96 12.34 -7.67
CA ILE A 101 -4.91 13.33 -8.20
C ILE A 101 -5.95 12.63 -9.10
N GLN A 102 -5.53 11.68 -9.93
CA GLN A 102 -6.41 10.90 -10.82
C GLN A 102 -7.46 10.08 -10.05
N ARG A 103 -7.08 9.51 -8.89
CA ARG A 103 -7.96 8.74 -7.99
C ARG A 103 -8.95 9.63 -7.22
N LEU A 104 -8.53 10.83 -6.81
CA LEU A 104 -9.38 11.78 -6.07
C LEU A 104 -10.29 12.62 -6.99
N ALA A 105 -9.86 12.92 -8.21
CA ALA A 105 -10.63 13.73 -9.16
C ALA A 105 -11.77 12.95 -9.84
N ASN A 106 -11.72 11.61 -9.88
CA ASN A 106 -12.69 10.78 -10.60
C ASN A 106 -13.39 9.82 -9.64
N HIS A 107 -14.37 10.33 -8.88
CA HIS A 107 -15.37 9.46 -8.27
C HIS A 107 -16.30 8.95 -9.37
N MET A 108 -15.94 7.77 -9.89
CA MET A 108 -16.62 6.95 -10.91
C MET A 108 -16.42 7.43 -12.37
N PRO A 109 -15.91 6.57 -13.28
CA PRO A 109 -16.00 6.87 -14.71
C PRO A 109 -17.48 6.90 -15.10
N ALA A 110 -17.93 8.00 -15.72
CA ALA A 110 -19.33 8.17 -16.14
C ALA A 110 -19.76 7.11 -17.18
N HIS A 111 -18.81 6.53 -17.91
CA HIS A 111 -19.04 5.51 -18.93
C HIS A 111 -18.09 4.31 -18.74
N PRO A 112 -18.59 3.05 -18.79
CA PRO A 112 -17.82 1.84 -18.43
C PRO A 112 -16.57 1.62 -19.29
N LEU A 113 -16.56 2.11 -20.53
CA LEU A 113 -15.44 1.92 -21.46
C LEU A 113 -14.56 3.16 -21.65
N LEU A 114 -14.99 4.35 -21.23
CA LEU A 114 -14.24 5.60 -21.48
C LEU A 114 -13.01 5.73 -20.59
N GLY A 115 -13.06 5.13 -19.40
CA GLY A 115 -11.96 5.15 -18.45
C GLY A 115 -11.75 6.54 -17.86
N ILE A 116 -10.49 6.90 -17.65
CA ILE A 116 -10.11 8.03 -16.81
C ILE A 116 -9.50 9.16 -17.64
N ARG A 117 -10.03 10.38 -17.45
CA ARG A 117 -9.48 11.60 -18.05
C ARG A 117 -8.08 11.87 -17.51
N GLN A 118 -7.14 12.05 -18.42
CA GLN A 118 -5.75 12.39 -18.13
C GLN A 118 -5.61 13.91 -17.94
N LEU A 119 -4.71 14.34 -17.05
CA LEU A 119 -4.32 15.74 -16.88
C LEU A 119 -3.33 16.12 -18.00
N ASN A 120 -3.85 16.29 -19.20
CA ASN A 120 -3.06 16.63 -20.39
C ASN A 120 -3.31 18.09 -20.83
N GLU A 121 -2.55 18.53 -21.84
CA GLU A 121 -2.44 19.89 -22.37
C GLU A 121 -3.78 20.62 -22.61
N GLN A 122 -3.76 21.96 -22.55
CA GLN A 122 -4.97 22.79 -22.73
C GLN A 122 -5.67 22.61 -24.09
N THR A 123 -4.96 22.11 -25.10
CA THR A 123 -5.38 21.99 -26.50
C THR A 123 -6.10 20.69 -26.82
N SER A 124 -6.02 19.67 -25.96
CA SER A 124 -6.70 18.40 -26.17
C SER A 124 -7.10 17.71 -24.87
N ALA A 125 -8.22 17.00 -24.88
CA ALA A 125 -8.64 16.18 -23.76
C ALA A 125 -8.42 14.71 -24.11
N THR A 126 -7.70 13.99 -23.24
CA THR A 126 -7.42 12.56 -23.43
C THR A 126 -8.00 11.74 -22.29
N TRP A 127 -8.55 10.59 -22.61
CA TRP A 127 -8.97 9.56 -21.67
C TRP A 127 -8.19 8.29 -21.93
N LYS A 128 -7.82 7.61 -20.84
CA LYS A 128 -7.18 6.30 -20.87
C LYS A 128 -8.12 5.27 -20.26
N SER A 129 -8.42 4.22 -21.01
CA SER A 129 -9.23 3.10 -20.56
C SER A 129 -8.45 1.79 -20.68
N LEU A 130 -8.75 0.85 -19.78
CA LEU A 130 -8.19 -0.49 -19.80
C LEU A 130 -9.30 -1.47 -20.13
N ILE A 131 -9.26 -2.04 -21.32
CA ILE A 131 -10.26 -2.98 -21.82
C ILE A 131 -9.76 -4.40 -21.60
N ASN A 132 -10.58 -5.17 -20.89
CA ASN A 132 -10.38 -6.60 -20.68
C ASN A 132 -11.76 -7.27 -20.70
N ILE A 133 -11.96 -8.19 -21.65
CA ILE A 133 -13.24 -8.86 -21.89
C ILE A 133 -13.67 -9.80 -20.76
N ASN A 134 -12.76 -10.19 -19.85
CA ASN A 134 -13.08 -11.00 -18.68
C ASN A 134 -13.64 -10.19 -17.51
N LEU A 135 -13.57 -8.85 -17.56
CA LEU A 135 -14.20 -8.02 -16.55
C LEU A 135 -15.73 -8.02 -16.74
N PRO A 136 -16.53 -8.12 -15.66
CA PRO A 136 -18.00 -8.16 -15.77
C PRO A 136 -18.58 -7.00 -16.58
N GLN A 137 -18.03 -5.79 -16.39
CA GLN A 137 -18.45 -4.56 -17.05
C GLN A 137 -18.10 -4.49 -18.55
N HIS A 138 -17.27 -5.40 -19.07
CA HIS A 138 -16.88 -5.48 -20.49
C HIS A 138 -17.33 -6.80 -21.14
N SER A 139 -18.00 -7.67 -20.38
CA SER A 139 -18.35 -9.03 -20.81
C SER A 139 -19.16 -9.05 -22.11
N PHE A 140 -20.00 -8.03 -22.34
CA PHE A 140 -20.78 -7.86 -23.56
C PHE A 140 -19.93 -7.73 -24.84
N LEU A 141 -18.65 -7.35 -24.73
CA LEU A 141 -17.77 -7.28 -25.89
C LEU A 141 -17.46 -8.66 -26.47
N LYS A 142 -17.57 -9.74 -25.67
CA LYS A 142 -17.34 -11.12 -26.12
C LYS A 142 -18.32 -11.56 -27.21
N ASP A 143 -19.49 -10.97 -27.26
CA ASP A 143 -20.55 -11.35 -28.19
C ASP A 143 -20.29 -10.83 -29.62
N HIS A 144 -19.41 -9.82 -29.79
CA HIS A 144 -19.05 -9.29 -31.09
C HIS A 144 -17.85 -10.04 -31.69
N LYS A 145 -18.14 -11.23 -32.25
CA LYS A 145 -17.16 -12.16 -32.81
C LYS A 145 -17.26 -12.23 -34.34
N ILE A 146 -16.13 -12.10 -35.04
CA ILE A 146 -16.03 -12.28 -36.50
C ILE A 146 -14.91 -13.27 -36.77
N GLN A 147 -15.19 -14.35 -37.51
CA GLN A 147 -14.21 -15.39 -37.85
C GLN A 147 -13.41 -15.88 -36.63
N ASP A 148 -14.13 -16.17 -35.55
CA ASP A 148 -13.60 -16.62 -34.26
C ASP A 148 -12.70 -15.63 -33.47
N ALA A 149 -12.51 -14.41 -33.96
CA ALA A 149 -11.87 -13.33 -33.21
C ALA A 149 -12.90 -12.41 -32.56
N VAL A 150 -12.72 -12.10 -31.27
CA VAL A 150 -13.50 -11.05 -30.61
C VAL A 150 -12.94 -9.70 -31.05
N LEU A 151 -13.79 -8.88 -31.67
CA LEU A 151 -13.39 -7.57 -32.18
C LEU A 151 -14.07 -6.48 -31.38
N PHE A 152 -13.35 -5.42 -31.06
CA PHE A 152 -13.93 -4.21 -30.52
C PHE A 152 -14.90 -3.63 -31.56
N PRO A 153 -16.21 -3.54 -31.26
CA PRO A 153 -17.20 -3.13 -32.24
C PRO A 153 -16.96 -1.70 -32.71
N ALA A 154 -17.19 -1.44 -34.01
CA ALA A 154 -17.00 -0.11 -34.58
C ALA A 154 -17.87 0.97 -33.90
N VAL A 155 -19.10 0.61 -33.50
CA VAL A 155 -20.03 1.51 -32.81
C VAL A 155 -19.51 1.96 -31.45
N VAL A 156 -18.65 1.16 -30.80
CA VAL A 156 -18.11 1.52 -29.48
C VAL A 156 -17.16 2.70 -29.59
N TYR A 157 -16.42 2.85 -30.69
CA TYR A 157 -15.61 4.05 -30.92
C TYR A 157 -16.46 5.33 -30.95
N LEU A 158 -17.65 5.26 -31.55
CA LEU A 158 -18.59 6.38 -31.57
C LEU A 158 -19.14 6.65 -30.18
N GLU A 159 -19.48 5.61 -29.42
CA GLU A 159 -19.92 5.73 -28.03
C GLU A 159 -18.86 6.34 -27.11
N LEU A 160 -17.59 5.99 -27.31
CA LEU A 160 -16.48 6.61 -26.58
C LEU A 160 -16.35 8.11 -26.92
N ALA A 161 -16.51 8.47 -28.20
CA ALA A 161 -16.49 9.85 -28.63
C ALA A 161 -17.65 10.66 -28.04
N THR A 162 -18.88 10.13 -28.06
CA THR A 162 -20.05 10.80 -27.46
C THR A 162 -19.91 10.95 -25.96
N ALA A 163 -19.49 9.89 -25.25
CA ALA A 163 -19.28 9.93 -23.80
C ALA A 163 -18.21 10.96 -23.40
N ALA A 164 -17.12 11.04 -24.16
CA ALA A 164 -16.06 12.04 -23.95
C ALA A 164 -16.58 13.47 -24.17
N CYS A 165 -17.34 13.70 -25.25
CA CYS A 165 -17.99 14.98 -25.54
C CYS A 165 -18.98 15.40 -24.43
N HIS A 166 -19.84 14.47 -23.97
CA HIS A 166 -20.74 14.73 -22.85
C HIS A 166 -19.97 15.13 -21.59
N GLN A 167 -18.91 14.40 -21.23
CA GLN A 167 -18.09 14.74 -20.06
C GLN A 167 -17.45 16.13 -20.18
N LEU A 168 -17.03 16.57 -21.37
CA LEU A 168 -16.50 17.93 -21.58
C LEU A 168 -17.58 19.01 -21.51
N LEU A 169 -18.73 18.79 -22.15
CA LEU A 169 -19.80 19.79 -22.28
C LEU A 169 -20.59 19.94 -20.97
N SER A 170 -20.88 18.84 -20.27
CA SER A 170 -21.55 18.87 -18.96
C SER A 170 -20.73 19.56 -17.87
N SER A 171 -19.43 19.82 -18.08
CA SER A 171 -18.62 20.58 -17.12
C SER A 171 -18.83 22.09 -17.22
N LYS A 172 -19.48 22.59 -18.29
CA LYS A 172 -19.62 24.02 -18.58
C LYS A 172 -21.02 24.58 -18.37
N GLU A 173 -22.06 23.75 -18.34
CA GLU A 173 -23.45 24.20 -18.35
C GLU A 173 -24.24 23.52 -17.21
N ASN A 174 -24.89 24.33 -16.35
CA ASN A 174 -25.82 23.88 -15.31
C ASN A 174 -27.21 23.50 -15.88
N ASP A 175 -27.32 23.33 -17.19
CA ASP A 175 -28.59 23.05 -17.86
C ASP A 175 -28.88 21.55 -17.92
N GLN A 176 -30.12 21.19 -17.59
CA GLN A 176 -30.62 19.82 -17.51
C GLN A 176 -30.79 19.14 -18.88
N GLN A 177 -30.34 19.77 -19.97
CA GLN A 177 -30.45 19.25 -21.33
C GLN A 177 -29.12 18.70 -21.81
N GLN A 178 -29.13 17.42 -22.22
CA GLN A 178 -27.95 16.81 -22.83
C GLN A 178 -27.68 17.45 -24.19
N PRO A 179 -26.43 17.85 -24.49
CA PRO A 179 -26.09 18.47 -25.76
C PRO A 179 -26.28 17.47 -26.91
N THR A 180 -26.84 17.93 -28.03
CA THR A 180 -26.90 17.15 -29.27
C THR A 180 -25.51 17.06 -29.89
N ILE A 181 -25.00 15.84 -30.06
CA ILE A 181 -23.70 15.58 -30.67
C ILE A 181 -23.93 15.09 -32.10
N ILE A 182 -23.30 15.73 -33.07
CA ILE A 182 -23.29 15.32 -34.48
C ILE A 182 -21.88 14.82 -34.79
N ILE A 183 -21.80 13.61 -35.36
CA ILE A 183 -20.54 12.99 -35.77
C ILE A 183 -20.57 12.85 -37.29
N GLU A 184 -19.58 13.45 -37.96
CA GLU A 184 -19.43 13.45 -39.40
C GLU A 184 -18.04 12.89 -39.78
N ASP A 185 -17.86 12.52 -41.04
CA ASP A 185 -16.57 12.10 -41.62
C ASP A 185 -15.84 10.98 -40.85
N ILE A 186 -16.60 9.97 -40.41
CA ILE A 186 -16.06 8.84 -39.64
C ILE A 186 -15.19 7.95 -40.53
N ASN A 187 -13.94 7.73 -40.10
CA ASN A 187 -13.02 6.80 -40.74
C ASN A 187 -12.48 5.76 -39.75
N PHE A 188 -12.75 4.47 -40.01
CA PHE A 188 -12.23 3.37 -39.21
C PHE A 188 -10.93 2.85 -39.83
N ILE A 189 -9.79 3.16 -39.19
CA ILE A 189 -8.46 2.84 -39.72
C ILE A 189 -8.10 1.36 -39.52
N LYS A 190 -8.39 0.81 -38.33
CA LYS A 190 -7.99 -0.55 -37.96
C LYS A 190 -9.01 -1.15 -36.98
N ALA A 191 -9.29 -2.45 -37.16
CA ALA A 191 -10.06 -3.21 -36.19
C ALA A 191 -9.17 -3.61 -35.00
N LEU A 192 -9.70 -3.49 -33.78
CA LEU A 192 -9.01 -3.88 -32.55
C LEU A 192 -9.47 -5.29 -32.16
N ILE A 193 -8.53 -6.24 -32.15
CA ILE A 193 -8.79 -7.61 -31.71
C ILE A 193 -8.59 -7.67 -30.20
N LEU A 194 -9.55 -8.26 -29.49
CA LEU A 194 -9.51 -8.42 -28.04
C LEU A 194 -9.19 -9.88 -27.71
N ASN A 195 -8.09 -10.08 -26.98
CA ASN A 195 -7.69 -11.40 -26.51
C ASN A 195 -8.13 -11.59 -25.05
N GLU A 196 -8.44 -12.84 -24.65
CA GLU A 196 -8.91 -13.14 -23.29
C GLU A 196 -7.83 -12.91 -22.22
N HIS A 197 -6.55 -13.05 -22.57
CA HIS A 197 -5.44 -12.93 -21.61
C HIS A 197 -4.75 -11.58 -21.65
N GLU A 198 -5.25 -10.64 -22.45
CA GLU A 198 -4.60 -9.37 -22.70
C GLU A 198 -5.43 -8.22 -22.18
N LEU A 199 -4.74 -7.24 -21.61
CA LEU A 199 -5.33 -5.99 -21.16
C LEU A 199 -4.93 -4.93 -22.17
N MET A 200 -5.93 -4.38 -22.87
CA MET A 200 -5.72 -3.41 -23.94
C MET A 200 -5.87 -2.00 -23.40
N GLU A 201 -4.89 -1.14 -23.67
CA GLU A 201 -5.01 0.28 -23.37
C GLU A 201 -5.66 1.01 -24.55
N VAL A 202 -6.76 1.70 -24.29
CA VAL A 202 -7.47 2.50 -25.31
C VAL A 202 -7.41 3.96 -24.91
N PHE A 203 -6.92 4.80 -25.84
CA PHE A 203 -6.89 6.24 -25.66
C PHE A 203 -7.94 6.91 -26.53
N THR A 204 -8.81 7.70 -25.90
CA THR A 204 -9.78 8.55 -26.61
C THR A 204 -9.29 9.98 -26.51
N GLN A 205 -9.13 10.69 -27.63
CA GLN A 205 -8.67 12.08 -27.64
C GLN A 205 -9.61 12.99 -28.42
N ILE A 206 -9.97 14.12 -27.82
CA ILE A 206 -10.72 15.20 -28.47
C ILE A 206 -9.79 16.40 -28.58
N ILE A 207 -9.59 16.92 -29.79
CA ILE A 207 -8.76 18.10 -30.06
C ILE A 207 -9.67 19.33 -30.07
N MET A 208 -9.22 20.43 -29.45
CA MET A 208 -10.02 21.64 -29.28
C MET A 208 -9.54 22.78 -30.21
N PRO A 209 -10.43 23.66 -30.73
CA PRO A 209 -11.88 23.69 -30.51
C PRO A 209 -12.56 22.48 -31.19
N ILE A 210 -13.67 21.99 -30.62
CA ILE A 210 -14.39 20.75 -31.01
C ILE A 210 -14.77 20.77 -32.49
N ARG A 211 -13.81 20.46 -33.35
CA ARG A 211 -13.93 20.39 -34.81
C ARG A 211 -13.31 19.11 -35.34
N GLU A 212 -12.33 18.55 -34.62
CA GLU A 212 -11.64 17.31 -34.97
C GLU A 212 -11.43 16.47 -33.70
N TRP A 213 -11.73 15.17 -33.78
CA TRP A 213 -11.46 14.21 -32.71
C TRP A 213 -10.75 13.00 -33.33
N SER A 214 -9.88 12.35 -32.54
CA SER A 214 -9.15 11.18 -33.00
C SER A 214 -9.04 10.15 -31.89
N ILE A 215 -9.30 8.89 -32.22
CA ILE A 215 -9.05 7.77 -31.31
C ILE A 215 -7.73 7.15 -31.75
N ILE A 216 -6.72 7.28 -30.90
CA ILE A 216 -5.40 6.72 -31.14
C ILE A 216 -5.30 5.43 -30.34
N LEU A 217 -5.19 4.31 -31.04
CA LEU A 217 -4.94 3.00 -30.44
C LEU A 217 -3.43 2.78 -30.42
N CYS A 218 -2.83 2.76 -29.23
CA CYS A 218 -1.45 2.33 -29.07
C CYS A 218 -1.42 0.81 -28.87
N ASN A 219 -0.60 0.14 -29.68
CA ASN A 219 -0.24 -1.27 -29.54
C ASN A 219 0.98 -1.40 -28.63
#